data_AF-A0A841ZLN6-F1
#
_entry.id   AF-A0A841ZLN6-F1
#
_cell.length_a   1.000
_cell.length_b   1.000
_cell.length_c   1.000
_cell.angle_alpha   90.00
_cell.angle_beta   90.00
_cell.angle_gamma   90.00
#
_symmetry.space_group_name_H-M   'P 1'
#
loop_
_entity.id
_entity.type
_entity.pdbx_description
1 polymer ?
#
loop_
_entity_poly.entity_id
_entity_poly.type
_entity_poly.pdbx_seq_one_letter_code
_entity_poly.pdbx_strand_id
1 'polypeptide(L)' 'MIMKIGIKRDTGAVGRVAKISVKIDQEKVASLKNNEEREFEVSGPTQISVNQWYMGSKAVEAKPVINWKSK' A
#
# COMPACT_ATOMS: atom_id res chain seq x y z
N MET A 1 11.01 -13.12 7.24
CA MET A 1 9.62 -13.15 7.75
C MET A 1 8.75 -12.58 6.65
N ILE A 2 7.85 -13.39 6.09
CA ILE A 2 6.92 -12.96 5.03
C ILE A 2 5.67 -12.42 5.73
N MET A 3 5.21 -11.22 5.34
CA MET A 3 4.02 -10.58 5.88
C MET A 3 3.07 -10.18 4.74
N LYS A 4 1.77 -10.11 5.04
CA LYS A 4 0.74 -9.69 4.09
C LYS A 4 0.25 -8.29 4.41
N ILE A 5 0.14 -7.44 3.39
CA ILE A 5 -0.42 -6.09 3.52
C ILE A 5 -1.59 -5.97 2.55
N GLY A 6 -2.75 -5.59 3.07
CA GLY A 6 -3.91 -5.19 2.28
C GLY A 6 -3.87 -3.70 1.94
N ILE A 7 -4.05 -3.37 0.68
CA ILE A 7 -4.16 -1.98 0.21
C ILE A 7 -5.49 -1.83 -0.52
N LYS A 8 -6.37 -1.00 0.04
CA LYS A 8 -7.67 -0.63 -0.53
C LYS A 8 -7.65 0.80 -1.04
N ARG A 9 -8.08 1.00 -2.29
CA ARG A 9 -8.39 2.33 -2.81
C ARG A 9 -9.83 2.68 -2.49
N ASP A 10 -10.03 3.62 -1.58
CA ASP A 10 -11.35 4.19 -1.28
C ASP A 10 -11.32 5.70 -1.57
N THR A 11 -11.48 6.06 -2.84
CA THR A 11 -11.63 7.47 -3.22
C THR A 11 -13.09 7.79 -3.47
N GLY A 12 -13.56 8.90 -2.90
CA GLY A 12 -14.89 9.44 -3.17
C GLY A 12 -15.10 9.80 -4.64
N ALA A 13 -16.27 10.37 -4.98
CA ALA A 13 -16.67 10.66 -6.37
C ALA A 13 -15.60 11.42 -7.20
N VAL A 14 -14.82 12.28 -6.55
CA VAL A 14 -13.79 13.14 -7.16
C VAL A 14 -12.58 12.36 -7.70
N GLY A 15 -12.34 11.11 -7.27
CA GLY A 15 -11.18 10.30 -7.69
C GLY A 15 -11.54 9.08 -8.53
N ARG A 16 -12.79 8.91 -8.94
CA ARG A 16 -13.30 7.60 -9.40
C ARG A 16 -12.68 7.07 -10.70
N VAL A 17 -12.24 7.97 -11.58
CA VAL A 17 -11.77 7.64 -12.93
C VAL A 17 -10.26 7.36 -12.97
N ALA A 18 -9.48 7.95 -12.06
CA ALA A 18 -8.04 7.78 -12.02
C ALA A 18 -7.64 6.54 -11.21
N LYS A 19 -6.65 5.78 -11.70
CA LYS A 19 -6.02 4.70 -10.92
C LYS A 19 -4.95 5.28 -10.00
N ILE A 20 -4.72 4.66 -8.84
CA ILE A 20 -3.46 4.86 -8.09
C ILE A 20 -2.47 3.79 -8.49
N SER A 21 -1.19 4.15 -8.57
CA SER A 21 -0.12 3.17 -8.58
C SER A 21 0.31 2.89 -7.15
N VAL A 22 0.42 1.61 -6.81
CA VAL A 22 0.98 1.14 -5.55
C VAL A 22 2.47 0.88 -5.77
N LYS A 23 3.30 1.41 -4.87
CA LYS A 23 4.73 1.21 -4.87
C LYS A 23 5.19 0.57 -3.58
N ILE A 24 6.03 -0.45 -3.71
CA ILE A 24 6.70 -1.17 -2.64
C ILE A 24 8.19 -0.98 -2.90
N ASP A 25 8.92 -0.42 -1.94
CA ASP A 25 10.35 -0.13 -2.05
C ASP A 25 10.69 0.66 -3.33
N GLN A 26 9.86 1.66 -3.61
CA GLN A 26 9.90 2.55 -4.78
C GLN A 26 9.55 1.90 -6.12
N GLU A 27 9.41 0.57 -6.18
CA GLU A 27 8.99 -0.17 -7.37
C GLU A 27 7.47 -0.22 -7.47
N LYS A 28 6.95 0.04 -8.67
CA LYS A 28 5.52 -0.05 -8.95
C LYS A 28 5.11 -1.52 -9.07
N VAL A 29 4.33 -2.01 -8.11
CA VAL A 29 3.87 -3.40 -8.07
C VAL A 29 2.44 -3.58 -8.58
N ALA A 30 1.61 -2.54 -8.52
CA ALA A 30 0.22 -2.62 -8.95
C ALA A 30 -0.38 -1.26 -9.34
N SER A 31 -1.60 -1.33 -9.90
CA SER A 31 -2.46 -0.16 -10.06
C SER A 31 -3.89 -0.50 -9.68
N LEU A 32 -4.44 0.25 -8.73
CA LEU A 32 -5.77 0.01 -8.16
C LEU A 32 -6.80 0.97 -8.79
N LYS A 33 -7.93 0.40 -9.24
CA LYS A 33 -9.14 1.14 -9.59
C LYS A 33 -9.89 1.55 -8.32
N ASN A 34 -10.88 2.42 -8.46
CA ASN A 34 -11.72 2.79 -7.32
C ASN A 34 -12.41 1.57 -6.70
N ASN A 35 -12.44 1.50 -5.37
CA ASN A 35 -12.97 0.40 -4.56
C ASN A 35 -12.25 -0.94 -4.76
N GLU A 36 -11.08 -0.95 -5.40
CA GLU A 36 -10.26 -2.16 -5.52
C GLU A 36 -9.38 -2.32 -4.28
N GLU A 37 -9.30 -3.55 -3.81
CA GLU A 37 -8.44 -3.99 -2.72
C GLU A 37 -7.53 -5.10 -3.22
N ARG A 38 -6.26 -5.06 -2.83
CA ARG A 38 -5.28 -6.11 -3.13
C ARG A 38 -4.40 -6.39 -1.94
N GLU A 39 -4.05 -7.66 -1.81
CA GLU A 39 -3.05 -8.12 -0.86
C GLU A 39 -1.70 -8.27 -1.54
N PHE A 40 -0.65 -7.92 -0.82
CA PHE A 40 0.74 -8.09 -1.24
C PHE A 40 1.50 -8.85 -0.18
N GLU A 41 2.24 -9.87 -0.61
CA GLU A 41 3.23 -10.53 0.23
C GLU A 41 4.54 -9.75 0.14
N VAL A 42 5.06 -9.33 1.28
CA VAL A 42 6.35 -8.62 1.38
C VAL A 42 7.26 -9.30 2.37
N SER A 43 8.57 -9.14 2.19
CA SER A 43 9.58 -9.74 3.06
C SER A 43 10.33 -8.65 3.81
N GLY A 44 10.25 -8.68 5.14
CA GLY A 44 10.96 -7.72 6.00
C GLY A 44 10.35 -6.31 6.02
N PRO A 45 11.10 -5.33 6.56
CA PRO A 45 10.69 -3.93 6.56
C PRO A 45 10.64 -3.38 5.14
N THR A 46 9.49 -2.87 4.73
CA THR A 46 9.26 -2.36 3.37
C THR A 46 8.63 -0.97 3.43
N GLN A 47 8.96 -0.13 2.45
CA GLN A 47 8.31 1.17 2.26
C GLN A 47 7.15 1.06 1.26
N ILE A 48 5.99 1.53 1.66
CA ILE A 48 4.79 1.57 0.83
C ILE A 48 4.48 3.03 0.50
N SER A 49 4.32 3.34 -0.78
CA SER A 49 3.77 4.62 -1.21
C SER A 49 2.73 4.42 -2.31
N VAL A 50 1.84 5.39 -2.46
CA VAL A 50 0.86 5.40 -3.54
C VAL A 50 0.94 6.72 -4.28
N ASN A 51 0.70 6.71 -5.59
CA ASN A 51 0.64 7.95 -6.36
C ASN A 51 -0.51 7.94 -7.38
N GLN A 52 -1.15 9.09 -7.51
CA GLN A 52 -2.07 9.40 -8.59
C GLN A 52 -1.38 10.41 -9.51
N TRP A 53 -1.00 9.97 -10.72
CA TRP A 53 -0.15 10.75 -11.61
C TRP A 53 1.15 11.20 -10.92
N TYR A 54 1.44 12.51 -10.92
CA TYR A 54 2.60 13.14 -10.26
C TYR A 54 2.38 13.44 -8.77
N MET A 55 1.16 13.27 -8.25
CA MET A 55 0.85 13.48 -6.83
C MET A 55 1.05 12.17 -6.05
N GLY A 56 2.16 12.10 -5.31
CA GLY A 56 2.49 10.97 -4.45
C GLY A 56 2.09 11.18 -2.99
N SER A 57 1.79 10.08 -2.31
CA SER A 57 1.71 10.04 -0.84
C SER A 57 3.10 10.04 -0.23
N LYS A 58 3.18 10.39 1.06
CA LYS A 58 4.35 10.03 1.88
C LYS A 58 4.50 8.50 1.90
N ALA A 59 5.73 8.03 1.97
CA ALA A 59 6.01 6.61 2.18
C ALA A 59 5.71 6.23 3.63
N VAL A 60 5.09 5.07 3.82
CA VAL A 60 4.81 4.48 5.12
C VAL A 60 5.64 3.21 5.24
N GLU A 61 6.32 3.03 6.37
CA GLU A 61 7.09 1.82 6.63
C GLU A 61 6.17 0.74 7.22
N ALA A 62 6.07 -0.40 6.53
CA ALA A 62 5.40 -1.58 7.05
C ALA A 62 6.41 -2.42 7.82
N LYS A 63 6.20 -2.53 9.14
CA LYS A 63 6.97 -3.41 10.03
C LYS A 63 6.08 -4.55 10.51
N PRO A 64 6.60 -5.78 10.62
CA PRO A 64 5.90 -6.83 11.33
C PRO A 64 5.69 -6.39 12.79
N VAL A 65 4.43 -6.30 13.22
CA VAL A 65 4.11 -6.07 14.63
C VAL A 65 4.41 -7.37 15.37
N ILE A 66 5.60 -7.46 15.95
CA ILE A 66 5.89 -8.48 16.97
C ILE A 66 5.13 -8.02 18.21
N ASN A 67 3.91 -8.51 18.41
CA ASN A 67 3.11 -8.19 19.59
C ASN A 67 3.73 -8.92 20.81
N TRP A 68 4.81 -8.37 21.36
CA TRP A 68 5.38 -8.81 22.62
C TRP A 68 4.53 -8.25 23.78
N LYS A 69 3.40 -8.89 24.03
CA LYS A 69 2.78 -8.85 25.36
C LYS A 69 2.78 -10.26 25.94
N SER A 70 3.97 -10.69 26.37
CA SER A 70 4.08 -11.57 27.53
C SER A 70 4.04 -10.70 28.78
N LYS A 71 2.90 -10.66 29.47
CA LYS A 71 2.82 -10.81 30.93
C LYS A 71 1.39 -11.03 31.37
#